data_AF-A0A2S8G6Y0-F1
#
_entry.id   AF-A0A2S8G6Y0-F1
#
_cell.length_a   1.000
_cell.length_b   1.000
_cell.length_c   1.000
_cell.angle_alpha   90.00
_cell.angle_beta   90.00
_cell.angle_gamma   90.00
#
_symmetry.space_group_name_H-M   'P 1'
#
loop_
_entity.id
_entity.type
_entity.pdbx_description
1 polymer ?
#
loop_
_entity_poly.entity_id
_entity_poly.type
_entity_poly.pdbx_seq_one_letter_code
_entity_poly.pdbx_strand_id
1 'polypeptide(L)'
;MNIWWHLRQFCILVRETMPDQISLSDAGKQAMARLIAALPADDFSIAGAEGQAIYHEACGNPADALRWRQAHLERLHRLHQTLDEDDYSEKLRAALLEYCDEEAIAVCLQAIQRLETAIGAADKPR
;
A
#
# COMPACT_ATOMS: atom_id res chain seq x y z
N MET A 1 -17.45 -12.06 -1.98
CA MET A 1 -16.09 -12.22 -2.55
C MET A 1 -15.35 -10.92 -2.27
N ASN A 2 -14.26 -10.93 -1.50
CA ASN A 2 -13.66 -9.71 -0.95
C ASN A 2 -12.69 -9.09 -1.96
N ILE A 3 -13.06 -7.94 -2.54
CA ILE A 3 -12.27 -7.22 -3.53
C ILE A 3 -10.87 -6.85 -3.00
N TRP A 4 -10.75 -6.67 -1.67
CA TRP A 4 -9.49 -6.41 -0.98
C TRP A 4 -8.52 -7.59 -1.02
N TRP A 5 -9.05 -8.82 -0.95
CA TRP A 5 -8.25 -10.02 -1.07
C TRP A 5 -7.67 -10.15 -2.49
N HIS A 6 -8.46 -9.85 -3.52
CA HIS A 6 -7.99 -9.89 -4.92
C HIS A 6 -6.96 -8.80 -5.22
N LEU A 7 -7.19 -7.57 -4.73
CA LEU A 7 -6.23 -6.46 -4.88
C LEU A 7 -4.90 -6.80 -4.21
N ARG A 8 -4.95 -7.37 -2.99
CA ARG A 8 -3.77 -7.80 -2.24
C ARG A 8 -3.02 -8.93 -2.93
N GLN A 9 -3.72 -9.99 -3.36
CA GLN A 9 -3.09 -11.11 -4.08
C GLN A 9 -2.43 -10.64 -5.37
N PHE A 10 -3.04 -9.68 -6.07
CA PHE A 10 -2.44 -9.08 -7.26
C PHE A 10 -1.18 -8.28 -6.94
N CYS A 11 -1.20 -7.48 -5.86
CA CYS A 11 -0.04 -6.69 -5.42
C CYS A 11 1.14 -7.58 -4.97
N ILE A 12 0.86 -8.68 -4.26
CA ILE A 12 1.86 -9.67 -3.85
C ILE A 12 2.46 -10.35 -5.09
N LEU A 13 1.62 -10.79 -6.03
CA LEU A 13 2.07 -11.41 -7.27
C LEU A 13 3.01 -10.49 -8.06
N VAL A 14 2.67 -9.19 -8.16
CA VAL A 14 3.50 -8.17 -8.82
C VAL A 14 4.85 -7.99 -8.12
N ARG A 15 4.87 -7.98 -6.79
CA ARG A 15 6.09 -7.83 -5.99
C ARG A 15 7.00 -9.05 -6.07
N GLU A 16 6.44 -10.26 -6.11
CA GLU A 16 7.20 -11.52 -6.10
C GLU A 16 7.71 -11.94 -7.48
N THR A 17 6.99 -11.60 -8.56
CA THR A 17 7.38 -12.03 -9.91
C THR A 17 8.39 -11.12 -10.60
N MET A 18 8.61 -9.89 -10.12
CA MET A 18 9.48 -8.90 -10.79
C MET A 18 10.28 -8.05 -9.79
N PRO A 19 11.28 -8.61 -9.09
CA PRO A 19 12.06 -7.88 -8.09
C PRO A 19 12.94 -6.76 -8.69
N ASP A 20 13.34 -6.85 -9.97
CA ASP A 20 14.39 -6.00 -10.56
C ASP A 20 14.00 -5.21 -11.83
N GLN A 21 12.72 -5.17 -12.26
CA GLN A 21 12.30 -4.37 -13.42
C GLN A 21 11.05 -3.53 -13.17
N ILE A 22 11.28 -2.21 -13.19
CA ILE A 22 10.29 -1.14 -13.18
C ILE A 22 9.49 -1.20 -14.49
N SER A 23 8.36 -1.90 -14.50
CA SER A 23 7.10 -1.48 -15.14
C SER A 23 6.13 -2.66 -15.10
N LEU A 24 5.05 -2.51 -14.33
CA LEU A 24 3.85 -3.33 -14.54
C LEU A 24 3.50 -3.32 -16.03
N SER A 25 3.14 -4.47 -16.60
CA SER A 25 2.62 -4.52 -17.97
C SER A 25 1.37 -3.62 -18.07
N ASP A 26 1.07 -3.06 -19.24
CA ASP A 26 -0.09 -2.19 -19.42
C ASP A 26 -1.41 -2.91 -19.04
N ALA A 27 -1.45 -4.23 -19.25
CA ALA A 27 -2.54 -5.09 -18.79
C ALA A 27 -2.66 -5.12 -17.25
N GLY A 28 -1.54 -5.18 -16.53
CA GLY A 28 -1.51 -5.14 -15.07
C GLY A 28 -1.88 -3.76 -14.51
N LYS A 29 -1.41 -2.68 -15.14
CA LYS A 29 -1.81 -1.30 -14.80
C LYS A 29 -3.32 -1.11 -14.99
N GLN A 30 -3.88 -1.59 -16.10
CA GLN A 30 -5.32 -1.52 -16.38
C GLN A 30 -6.15 -2.37 -15.40
N ALA A 31 -5.67 -3.57 -15.03
CA ALA A 31 -6.34 -4.40 -14.04
C ALA A 31 -6.39 -3.73 -12.66
N MET A 32 -5.28 -3.13 -12.21
CA MET A 32 -5.24 -2.37 -10.96
C MET A 32 -6.11 -1.12 -11.02
N ALA A 33 -6.06 -0.34 -12.10
CA ALA A 33 -6.91 0.84 -12.27
C ALA A 33 -8.40 0.48 -12.20
N ARG A 34 -8.81 -0.65 -12.80
CA ARG A 34 -10.21 -1.14 -12.74
C ARG A 34 -10.62 -1.59 -11.34
N LEU A 35 -9.74 -2.29 -10.63
CA LEU A 35 -10.01 -2.73 -9.25
C LEU A 35 -10.12 -1.53 -8.30
N ILE A 36 -9.20 -0.57 -8.44
CA ILE A 36 -9.22 0.69 -7.69
C ILE A 36 -10.49 1.50 -7.98
N ALA A 37 -10.88 1.63 -9.26
CA ALA A 37 -12.09 2.35 -9.65
C ALA A 37 -13.40 1.63 -9.22
N ALA A 38 -13.33 0.33 -8.93
CA ALA A 38 -14.46 -0.44 -8.42
C ALA A 38 -14.62 -0.35 -6.89
N LEU A 39 -13.63 0.21 -6.19
CA LEU A 39 -13.79 0.59 -4.79
C LEU A 39 -14.71 1.81 -4.70
N PRO A 40 -15.59 1.91 -3.68
CA PRO A 40 -16.28 3.16 -3.40
C PRO A 40 -15.27 4.30 -3.34
N ALA A 41 -15.59 5.47 -3.90
CA ALA A 41 -14.68 6.62 -3.95
C ALA A 41 -14.17 7.06 -2.55
N ASP A 42 -14.90 6.65 -1.52
CA ASP A 42 -14.65 6.93 -0.11
C ASP A 42 -14.08 5.72 0.66
N ASP A 43 -13.82 4.59 0.00
CA ASP A 43 -13.32 3.37 0.64
C ASP A 43 -11.81 3.47 0.86
N PHE A 44 -11.48 4.25 1.88
CA PHE A 44 -10.15 4.55 2.38
C PHE A 44 -9.67 3.46 3.36
N SER A 45 -9.82 2.19 3.03
CA SER A 45 -9.30 1.09 3.86
C SER A 45 -7.75 1.07 3.86
N ILE A 46 -7.16 0.33 4.81
CA ILE A 46 -5.70 0.09 4.85
C ILE A 46 -5.22 -0.52 3.52
N ALA A 47 -5.90 -1.58 3.05
CA ALA A 47 -5.61 -2.23 1.79
C ALA A 47 -5.81 -1.32 0.56
N GLY A 48 -6.70 -0.33 0.65
CA GLY A 48 -6.92 0.69 -0.38
C GLY A 48 -5.76 1.64 -0.53
N ALA A 49 -5.23 2.16 0.58
CA ALA A 49 -4.03 2.98 0.54
C ALA A 49 -2.82 2.18 0.05
N GLU A 50 -2.67 0.93 0.49
CA GLU A 50 -1.58 0.06 0.03
C GLU A 50 -1.65 -0.17 -1.49
N GLY A 51 -2.82 -0.57 -2.01
CA GLY A 51 -3.01 -0.83 -3.44
C GLY A 51 -2.80 0.40 -4.31
N GLN A 52 -3.27 1.57 -3.87
CA GLN A 52 -3.03 2.84 -4.55
C GLN A 52 -1.54 3.20 -4.58
N ALA A 53 -0.84 3.03 -3.45
CA ALA A 53 0.59 3.28 -3.40
C ALA A 53 1.36 2.42 -4.40
N ILE A 54 1.10 1.11 -4.41
CA ILE A 54 1.74 0.16 -5.33
C ILE A 54 1.42 0.50 -6.79
N TYR A 55 0.18 0.93 -7.08
CA TYR A 55 -0.21 1.37 -8.42
C TYR A 55 0.61 2.55 -8.91
N HIS A 56 0.69 3.62 -8.12
CA HIS A 56 1.43 4.82 -8.51
C HIS A 56 2.94 4.58 -8.59
N GLU A 57 3.50 3.75 -7.71
CA GLU A 57 4.89 3.30 -7.82
C GLU A 57 5.16 2.61 -9.17
N ALA A 58 4.29 1.68 -9.55
CA ALA A 58 4.45 0.93 -10.78
C ALA A 58 4.16 1.74 -12.05
N CYS A 59 3.42 2.84 -11.93
CA CYS A 59 3.23 3.81 -12.99
C CYS A 59 4.38 4.83 -13.09
N GLY A 60 5.39 4.74 -12.22
CA GLY A 60 6.51 5.69 -12.20
C GLY A 60 6.10 7.08 -11.71
N ASN A 61 5.06 7.18 -10.88
CA ASN A 61 4.59 8.42 -10.27
C ASN A 61 4.94 8.41 -8.77
N PRO A 62 6.18 8.81 -8.42
CA PRO A 62 6.65 8.71 -7.03
C PRO A 62 5.95 9.68 -6.08
N ALA A 63 5.44 10.81 -6.57
CA ALA A 63 4.73 11.80 -5.73
C ALA A 63 3.39 11.26 -5.23
N ASP A 64 2.56 10.71 -6.14
CA ASP A 64 1.29 10.10 -5.72
C ASP A 64 1.52 8.81 -4.94
N ALA A 65 2.54 8.02 -5.30
CA ALA A 65 2.95 6.87 -4.51
C ALA A 65 3.27 7.24 -3.06
N LEU A 66 4.04 8.32 -2.85
CA LEU A 66 4.41 8.81 -1.53
C LEU A 66 3.16 9.22 -0.72
N ARG A 67 2.26 9.99 -1.34
CA ARG A 67 1.00 10.40 -0.72
C ARG A 67 0.20 9.19 -0.22
N TRP A 68 0.08 8.15 -1.05
CA TRP A 68 -0.67 6.95 -0.68
C TRP A 68 0.06 6.07 0.35
N ARG A 69 1.40 6.02 0.34
CA ARG A 69 2.18 5.36 1.40
C ARG A 69 2.02 6.06 2.75
N GLN A 70 2.01 7.39 2.77
CA GLN A 70 1.77 8.14 4.01
C GLN A 70 0.36 7.88 4.55
N ALA A 71 -0.66 7.85 3.67
CA ALA A 71 -2.02 7.49 4.05
C ALA A 71 -2.12 6.02 4.55
N HIS A 72 -1.34 5.10 3.98
CA HIS A 72 -1.27 3.72 4.43
C HIS A 72 -0.70 3.63 5.85
N LEU A 73 0.44 4.30 6.09
CA LEU A 73 1.09 4.35 7.39
C LEU A 73 0.18 4.94 8.48
N GLU A 74 -0.49 6.06 8.18
CA GLU A 74 -1.43 6.68 9.11
C GLU A 74 -2.52 5.70 9.57
N ARG A 75 -3.05 4.90 8.64
CA ARG A 75 -4.10 3.93 8.93
C ARG A 75 -3.59 2.72 9.70
N LEU A 76 -2.37 2.26 9.42
CA LEU A 76 -1.71 1.22 10.22
C LEU A 76 -1.56 1.70 11.67
N HIS A 77 -1.07 2.91 11.89
CA HIS A 77 -0.95 3.46 13.25
C HIS A 77 -2.31 3.61 13.95
N ARG A 78 -3.34 4.08 13.25
CA ARG A 78 -4.70 4.15 13.83
C ARG A 78 -5.21 2.77 14.23
N LEU A 79 -5.00 1.74 13.40
CA LEU A 79 -5.38 0.37 13.76
C LEU A 79 -4.67 -0.08 15.03
N HIS A 80 -3.36 0.09 15.13
CA HIS A 80 -2.60 -0.29 16.34
C HIS A 80 -3.08 0.47 17.58
N GLN A 81 -3.30 1.79 17.47
CA GLN A 81 -3.84 2.60 18.57
C GLN A 81 -5.22 2.12 19.02
N THR A 82 -6.15 1.90 18.08
CA THR A 82 -7.49 1.38 18.40
C THR A 82 -7.40 0.00 19.04
N LEU A 83 -6.51 -0.86 18.54
CA LEU A 83 -6.28 -2.16 19.14
C LEU A 83 -5.73 -2.04 20.56
N ASP A 84 -4.86 -1.07 20.88
CA ASP A 84 -4.33 -0.88 22.22
C ASP A 84 -5.34 -0.29 23.21
N GLU A 85 -6.21 0.62 22.74
CA GLU A 85 -7.18 1.33 23.57
C GLU A 85 -8.44 0.49 23.89
N ASP A 86 -8.85 -0.38 22.98
CA ASP A 86 -10.09 -1.15 23.11
C ASP A 86 -9.86 -2.59 23.58
N ASP A 87 -10.84 -3.13 24.31
CA ASP A 87 -10.84 -4.50 24.82
C ASP A 87 -11.29 -5.51 23.74
N TYR A 88 -10.48 -5.66 22.69
CA TYR A 88 -10.65 -6.71 21.69
C TYR A 88 -10.09 -8.04 22.17
N SER A 89 -10.83 -9.13 21.91
CA SER A 89 -10.32 -10.49 22.13
C SER A 89 -9.00 -10.73 21.39
N GLU A 90 -8.09 -11.52 21.99
CA GLU A 90 -6.79 -11.87 21.40
C GLU A 90 -6.91 -12.45 19.98
N LYS A 91 -7.93 -13.28 19.75
CA LYS A 91 -8.19 -13.89 18.43
C LYS A 91 -8.53 -12.84 17.36
N LEU A 92 -9.27 -11.80 17.73
CA LEU A 92 -9.64 -10.72 16.82
C LEU A 92 -8.44 -9.79 16.57
N ARG A 93 -7.65 -9.48 17.61
CA ARG A 93 -6.37 -8.75 17.47
C ARG A 93 -5.42 -9.46 16.52
N ALA A 94 -5.20 -10.77 16.71
CA ALA A 94 -4.33 -11.56 15.85
C ALA A 94 -4.82 -11.60 14.39
N ALA A 95 -6.13 -11.70 14.16
CA ALA A 95 -6.69 -11.69 12.80
C ALA A 95 -6.56 -10.31 12.12
N LEU A 96 -6.68 -9.21 12.86
CA LEU A 96 -6.51 -7.85 12.33
C LEU A 96 -5.04 -7.51 12.06
N LEU A 97 -4.12 -8.06 12.87
CA LEU A 97 -2.69 -7.82 12.75
C LEU A 97 -1.97 -8.79 11.81
N GLU A 98 -2.61 -9.88 11.35
CA GLU A 98 -2.00 -10.90 10.46
C GLU A 98 -1.22 -10.30 9.27
N TYR A 99 -1.64 -9.12 8.79
CA TYR A 99 -0.98 -8.40 7.69
C TYR A 99 -0.79 -6.90 7.96
N CYS A 100 -1.09 -6.44 9.16
CA CYS A 100 -1.03 -5.04 9.55
C CYS A 100 -0.19 -4.83 10.81
N ASP A 101 0.75 -5.74 11.07
CA ASP A 101 1.63 -5.75 12.23
C ASP A 101 2.76 -4.69 12.15
N GLU A 102 3.67 -4.73 13.12
CA GLU A 102 4.84 -3.84 13.17
C GLU A 102 5.76 -4.03 11.95
N GLU A 103 5.81 -5.23 11.37
CA GLU A 103 6.58 -5.47 10.15
C GLU A 103 5.96 -4.72 8.96
N ALA A 104 4.64 -4.73 8.82
CA ALA A 104 3.95 -3.95 7.80
C ALA A 104 4.24 -2.43 7.94
N ILE A 105 4.31 -1.92 9.17
CA ILE A 105 4.70 -0.53 9.45
C ILE A 105 6.14 -0.27 9.00
N ALA A 106 7.08 -1.14 9.37
CA ALA A 106 8.48 -1.01 9.01
C ALA A 106 8.68 -1.02 7.48
N VAL A 107 8.00 -1.93 6.78
CA VAL A 107 8.01 -2.00 5.30
C VAL A 107 7.45 -0.71 4.70
N CYS A 108 6.36 -0.17 5.26
CA CYS A 108 5.77 1.07 4.77
C CYS A 108 6.71 2.27 4.96
N LEU A 109 7.41 2.37 6.10
CA LEU A 109 8.39 3.42 6.38
C LEU A 109 9.59 3.34 5.42
N GLN A 110 10.10 2.14 5.14
CA GLN A 110 11.18 1.95 4.17
C GLN A 110 10.75 2.40 2.76
N ALA A 111 9.51 2.09 2.36
CA ALA A 111 8.96 2.52 1.08
C ALA A 111 8.85 4.06 0.98
N ILE A 112 8.41 4.73 2.05
CA ILE A 112 8.35 6.20 2.14
C ILE A 112 9.75 6.79 1.96
N GLN A 113 10.74 6.33 2.73
CA GLN A 113 12.11 6.85 2.67
C GLN A 113 12.72 6.72 1.27
N ARG A 114 12.47 5.59 0.59
CA ARG A 114 12.90 5.36 -0.79
C ARG A 114 12.24 6.35 -1.77
N LEU A 115 10.93 6.59 -1.63
CA LEU A 115 10.19 7.50 -2.50
C LEU A 115 10.61 8.96 -2.30
N GLU A 116 10.79 9.40 -1.05
CA GLU A 116 11.31 10.73 -0.73
C GLU A 116 12.70 10.95 -1.32
N THR A 117 13.56 9.95 -1.26
CA THR A 117 14.90 10.00 -1.88
C THR A 117 14.81 10.10 -3.40
N ALA A 118 13.90 9.34 -4.03
CA ALA A 118 13.70 9.37 -5.48
C ALA A 118 13.19 10.74 -5.96
N ILE A 119 12.26 11.36 -5.21
CA ILE A 119 11.75 12.70 -5.50
C ILE A 119 12.86 13.74 -5.33
N GLY A 120 13.58 13.72 -4.20
CA GLY A 120 14.66 14.67 -3.94
C GLY A 120 15.85 14.55 -4.90
N ALA A 121 16.06 13.37 -5.51
CA ALA A 121 17.05 13.18 -6.57
C ALA A 121 16.59 13.74 -7.93
N ALA A 122 15.28 13.72 -8.22
CA ALA A 122 14.71 14.26 -9.45
C ALA A 122 14.71 15.81 -9.49
N ASP A 123 14.66 16.46 -8.33
CA ASP A 123 14.65 17.93 -8.21
C ASP A 123 16.04 18.59 -8.26
N LYS A 124 17.14 17.82 -8.34
CA LYS A 124 18.48 18.40 -8.51
C LYS A 124 18.75 18.71 -9.99
N PRO A 125 18.98 19.99 -10.37
CA PRO A 125 19.38 20.32 -11.73
C PRO A 125 20.76 19.69 -12.03
N ARG A 126 20.88 19.08 -13.22
CA ARG A 126 22.15 18.61 -13.78
C ARG A 126 23.09 19.77 -14.08
#